data_AF-A0A0P0UXI2-F1
#
_entry.id   AF-A0A0P0UXI2-F1
#
_cell.length_a   1.000
_cell.length_b   1.000
_cell.length_c   1.000
_cell.angle_alpha   90.00
_cell.angle_beta   90.00
_cell.angle_gamma   90.00
#
_symmetry.space_group_name_H-M   'P 1'
#
loop_
_entity.id
_entity.type
_entity.pdbx_description
1 polymer ?
#
loop_
_entity_poly.entity_id
_entity_poly.type
_entity_poly.pdbx_seq_one_letter_code
_entity_poly.pdbx_strand_id
1 'polypeptide(L)'
;LFPTLCAKPSGNPQTRDLVLQLLERILSAPKARGILLNGAVRKGERLIPPVTFDLFMRAAFPVSSARVKATERFEAAYPTIKELALAGPPGSKTVKQAAQQLLPLCVKAMQENNADLTGESAGVFIWCLTQNAESYKLWERLHPENVEASVVVLSTIVTKWSELSHKLSAESLKVTLKNLRTKNEAALEAATDSGKQASIKAADKYSKEILGRLSRGGACLKGSLLVITLAVAAGFVLSPNLEIPSDWDKLQAMVASHLSF
;
A
#
# COMPACT_ATOMS: atom_id res chain seq x y z
N LEU A 1 -7.46 -26.50 4.33
CA LEU A 1 -7.46 -26.50 5.81
C LEU A 1 -7.86 -25.13 6.34
N PHE A 2 -7.13 -24.03 6.09
CA PHE A 2 -7.49 -22.71 6.63
C PHE A 2 -8.83 -22.06 6.23
N PRO A 3 -9.39 -22.24 5.02
CA PRO A 3 -10.68 -21.61 4.66
C PRO A 3 -11.86 -22.08 5.52
N THR A 4 -11.82 -23.32 6.00
CA THR A 4 -12.83 -23.89 6.91
C THR A 4 -12.68 -23.41 8.37
N LEU A 5 -11.59 -22.69 8.71
CA LEU A 5 -11.17 -22.39 10.10
C LEU A 5 -11.63 -21.06 10.64
N CYS A 6 -12.00 -20.14 9.76
CA CYS A 6 -12.29 -18.77 10.15
C CYS A 6 -13.54 -18.21 9.46
N ALA A 7 -14.20 -19.00 8.61
CA ALA A 7 -15.39 -18.58 7.88
C ALA A 7 -16.58 -18.23 8.79
N LYS A 8 -16.55 -18.57 10.09
CA LYS A 8 -17.55 -18.14 11.08
C LYS A 8 -16.91 -17.86 12.45
N PRO A 9 -17.33 -16.81 13.18
CA PRO A 9 -16.98 -16.59 14.58
C PRO A 9 -17.34 -17.76 15.51
N SER A 10 -18.20 -18.68 15.06
CA SER A 10 -18.72 -19.85 15.78
C SER A 10 -18.00 -21.18 15.44
N GLY A 11 -16.79 -21.13 14.86
CA GLY A 11 -16.03 -22.36 14.56
C GLY A 11 -15.74 -23.17 15.83
N ASN A 12 -15.79 -24.51 15.73
CA ASN A 12 -15.55 -25.40 16.87
C ASN A 12 -14.22 -25.03 17.57
N PRO A 13 -14.24 -24.63 18.86
CA PRO A 13 -13.04 -24.25 19.61
C PRO A 13 -11.94 -25.31 19.58
N GLN A 14 -12.31 -26.59 19.54
CA GLN A 14 -11.37 -27.72 19.47
C GLN A 14 -10.66 -27.77 18.12
N THR A 15 -11.39 -27.56 17.01
CA THR A 15 -10.79 -27.53 15.67
C THR A 15 -9.83 -26.36 15.53
N ARG A 16 -10.20 -25.18 16.06
CA ARG A 16 -9.33 -24.00 16.10
C ARG A 16 -8.05 -24.28 16.89
N ASP A 17 -8.17 -24.94 18.04
CA ASP A 17 -7.05 -25.29 18.88
C ASP A 17 -6.08 -26.28 18.20
N LEU A 18 -6.59 -27.38 17.62
CA LEU A 18 -5.78 -28.36 16.90
C LEU A 18 -4.98 -27.75 15.74
N VAL A 19 -5.56 -26.77 15.07
CA VAL A 19 -4.90 -26.08 13.95
C VAL A 19 -3.80 -25.17 14.45
N LEU A 20 -4.04 -24.41 15.51
CA LEU A 20 -3.00 -23.59 16.12
C LEU A 20 -1.86 -24.48 16.62
N GLN A 21 -2.15 -25.62 17.25
CA GLN A 21 -1.14 -26.58 17.66
C GLN A 21 -0.33 -27.10 16.45
N LEU A 22 -0.99 -27.44 15.35
CA LEU A 22 -0.31 -27.88 14.13
C LEU A 22 0.56 -26.76 13.55
N LEU A 23 0.04 -25.54 13.49
CA LEU A 23 0.75 -24.38 12.98
C LEU A 23 1.99 -24.09 13.84
N GLU A 24 1.84 -24.02 15.15
CA GLU A 24 2.94 -23.83 16.09
C GLU A 24 4.00 -24.92 15.97
N ARG A 25 3.58 -26.19 15.84
CA ARG A 25 4.50 -27.29 15.62
C ARG A 25 5.30 -27.10 14.33
N ILE A 26 4.65 -26.73 13.23
CA ILE A 26 5.32 -26.46 11.96
C ILE A 26 6.28 -25.29 12.10
N LEU A 27 5.85 -24.18 12.72
CA LEU A 27 6.66 -22.98 12.86
C LEU A 27 7.83 -23.15 13.85
N SER A 28 7.70 -24.05 14.83
CA SER A 28 8.75 -24.37 15.79
C SER A 28 9.91 -25.17 15.19
N ALA A 29 9.72 -25.81 14.03
CA ALA A 29 10.75 -26.63 13.42
C ALA A 29 11.91 -25.75 12.89
N PRO A 30 13.18 -26.12 13.19
CA PRO A 30 14.34 -25.42 12.66
C PRO A 30 14.28 -25.37 11.12
N LYS A 31 14.51 -24.19 10.53
CA LYS A 31 14.45 -23.92 9.08
C LYS A 31 13.05 -23.91 8.45
N ALA A 32 11.97 -24.15 9.20
CA ALA A 32 10.60 -24.15 8.66
C ALA A 32 10.30 -22.87 7.88
N ARG A 33 10.60 -21.70 8.45
CA ARG A 33 10.38 -20.41 7.80
C ARG A 33 11.00 -20.32 6.40
N GLY A 34 12.27 -20.73 6.25
CA GLY A 34 12.95 -20.70 4.95
C GLY A 34 12.32 -21.65 3.93
N ILE A 35 11.96 -22.86 4.36
CA ILE A 35 11.30 -23.87 3.51
C ILE A 35 9.92 -23.37 3.06
N LEU A 36 9.15 -22.79 3.99
CA LEU A 36 7.80 -22.28 3.71
C LEU A 36 7.84 -21.06 2.80
N LEU A 37 8.79 -20.14 2.97
CA LEU A 37 8.95 -18.98 2.09
C LEU A 37 9.37 -19.39 0.68
N ASN A 38 10.32 -20.30 0.56
CA ASN A 38 10.72 -20.87 -0.74
C ASN A 38 9.57 -21.64 -1.41
N GLY A 39 8.62 -22.15 -0.61
CA GLY A 39 7.43 -22.84 -1.05
C GLY A 39 6.14 -22.02 -1.00
N ALA A 40 6.21 -20.69 -0.78
CA ALA A 40 5.02 -19.89 -0.51
C ALA A 40 4.10 -19.80 -1.73
N VAL A 41 4.69 -19.93 -2.93
CA VAL A 41 3.98 -20.12 -4.19
C VAL A 41 4.56 -21.33 -4.90
N ARG A 42 3.77 -22.38 -5.12
CA ARG A 42 4.18 -23.59 -5.85
C ARG A 42 3.16 -23.92 -6.92
N LYS A 43 3.64 -24.14 -8.15
CA LYS A 43 2.78 -24.46 -9.33
C LYS A 43 1.63 -23.46 -9.53
N GLY A 44 1.85 -22.19 -9.19
CA GLY A 44 0.84 -21.13 -9.29
C GLY A 44 -0.10 -21.01 -8.09
N GLU A 45 -0.06 -21.94 -7.14
CA GLU A 45 -0.89 -21.92 -5.94
C GLU A 45 -0.13 -21.33 -4.74
N ARG A 46 -0.86 -20.57 -3.92
CA ARG A 46 -0.33 -19.98 -2.68
C ARG A 46 -0.53 -20.92 -1.50
N LEU A 47 0.51 -21.07 -0.69
CA LEU A 47 0.44 -21.79 0.57
C LEU A 47 -0.64 -21.19 1.49
N ILE A 48 -0.70 -19.85 1.54
CA ILE A 48 -1.72 -19.09 2.28
C ILE A 48 -2.57 -18.31 1.27
N PRO A 49 -3.77 -18.79 0.91
CA PRO A 49 -4.67 -18.07 0.01
C PRO A 49 -5.15 -16.72 0.59
N PRO A 50 -5.47 -15.71 -0.23
CA PRO A 50 -5.93 -14.40 0.22
C PRO A 50 -7.07 -14.41 1.23
N VAL A 51 -8.13 -15.19 0.98
CA VAL A 51 -9.28 -15.30 1.90
C VAL A 51 -8.85 -15.93 3.23
N THR A 52 -7.95 -16.90 3.21
CA THR A 52 -7.38 -17.47 4.44
C THR A 52 -6.59 -16.44 5.23
N PHE A 53 -5.77 -15.64 4.56
CA PHE A 53 -4.97 -14.62 5.22
C PHE A 53 -5.85 -13.56 5.89
N ASP A 54 -6.86 -13.09 5.16
CA ASP A 54 -7.84 -12.11 5.63
C ASP A 54 -8.61 -12.59 6.88
N LEU A 55 -8.98 -13.86 6.88
CA LEU A 55 -9.58 -14.55 8.00
C LEU A 55 -8.64 -14.67 9.21
N PHE A 56 -7.38 -15.02 8.97
CA PHE A 56 -6.35 -15.11 10.01
C PHE A 56 -6.06 -13.73 10.62
N MET A 57 -6.05 -12.68 9.79
CA MET A 57 -5.90 -11.29 10.22
C MET A 57 -7.00 -10.87 11.20
N ARG A 58 -8.27 -11.18 10.91
CA ARG A 58 -9.38 -10.93 11.85
C ARG A 58 -9.25 -11.72 13.16
N ALA A 59 -8.74 -12.94 13.10
CA ALA A 59 -8.51 -13.76 14.29
C ALA A 59 -7.36 -13.23 15.17
N ALA A 60 -6.35 -12.60 14.55
CA ALA A 60 -5.22 -11.96 15.24
C ALA A 60 -5.59 -10.59 15.81
N PHE A 61 -6.48 -9.84 15.16
CA PHE A 61 -6.93 -8.51 15.60
C PHE A 61 -8.44 -8.48 15.86
N PRO A 62 -8.98 -9.26 16.81
CA PRO A 62 -10.39 -9.17 17.17
C PRO A 62 -10.66 -7.92 18.01
N VAL A 63 -11.93 -7.50 18.08
CA VAL A 63 -12.34 -6.45 19.02
C VAL A 63 -12.06 -6.89 20.46
N SER A 64 -11.79 -5.95 21.37
CA SER A 64 -11.37 -6.26 22.75
C SER A 64 -12.33 -7.21 23.48
N SER A 65 -13.63 -7.09 23.24
CA SER A 65 -14.66 -7.95 23.82
C SER A 65 -14.68 -9.38 23.28
N ALA A 66 -14.09 -9.62 22.10
CA ALA A 66 -13.99 -10.93 21.46
C ALA A 66 -12.62 -11.60 21.67
N ARG A 67 -11.71 -10.95 22.40
CA ARG A 67 -10.41 -11.53 22.74
C ARG A 67 -10.60 -12.75 23.64
N VAL A 68 -9.93 -13.84 23.28
CA VAL A 68 -9.92 -15.10 24.03
C VAL A 68 -8.49 -15.57 24.21
N LYS A 69 -8.24 -16.56 25.05
CA LYS A 69 -6.89 -17.13 25.25
C LYS A 69 -6.21 -17.58 23.94
N ALA A 70 -6.99 -18.00 22.95
CA ALA A 70 -6.46 -18.38 21.64
C ALA A 70 -5.98 -17.17 20.79
N THR A 71 -6.43 -15.95 21.08
CA THR A 71 -6.04 -14.73 20.35
C THR A 71 -4.53 -14.50 20.44
N GLU A 72 -3.93 -14.67 21.61
CA GLU A 72 -2.47 -14.52 21.81
C GLU A 72 -1.66 -15.43 20.88
N ARG A 73 -2.20 -16.62 20.58
CA ARG A 73 -1.57 -17.59 19.67
C ARG A 73 -1.70 -17.16 18.21
N PHE A 74 -2.82 -16.57 17.82
CA PHE A 74 -2.97 -15.95 16.50
C PHE A 74 -2.03 -14.77 16.32
N GLU A 75 -1.93 -13.90 17.33
CA GLU A 75 -1.02 -12.75 17.33
C GLU A 75 0.44 -13.18 17.19
N ALA A 76 0.87 -14.20 17.93
CA ALA A 76 2.23 -14.74 17.84
C ALA A 76 2.55 -15.32 16.45
N ALA A 77 1.59 -15.99 15.83
CA ALA A 77 1.78 -16.58 14.50
C ALA A 77 1.58 -15.57 13.34
N TYR A 78 0.89 -14.46 13.58
CA TYR A 78 0.49 -13.49 12.55
C TYR A 78 1.65 -12.96 11.69
N PRO A 79 2.80 -12.52 12.25
CA PRO A 79 3.89 -12.00 11.44
C PRO A 79 4.39 -13.00 10.39
N THR A 80 4.51 -14.27 10.76
CA THR A 80 4.95 -15.33 9.84
C THR A 80 3.87 -15.63 8.79
N ILE A 81 2.61 -15.68 9.19
CA ILE A 81 1.49 -15.93 8.27
C ILE A 81 1.34 -14.79 7.26
N LYS A 82 1.46 -13.54 7.70
CA LYS A 82 1.47 -12.36 6.84
C LYS A 82 2.61 -12.43 5.83
N GLU A 83 3.82 -12.76 6.29
CA GLU A 83 4.98 -12.90 5.41
C GLU A 83 4.74 -13.96 4.33
N LEU A 84 4.23 -15.14 4.70
CA LEU A 84 3.93 -16.22 3.77
C LEU A 84 2.80 -15.86 2.80
N ALA A 85 1.76 -15.17 3.25
CA ALA A 85 0.63 -14.75 2.43
C ALA A 85 1.04 -13.74 1.35
N LEU A 86 1.92 -12.81 1.71
CA LEU A 86 2.38 -11.72 0.84
C LEU A 86 3.65 -12.08 0.05
N ALA A 87 4.25 -13.24 0.30
CA ALA A 87 5.45 -13.70 -0.39
C ALA A 87 5.25 -13.94 -1.89
N GLY A 88 6.34 -13.82 -2.64
CA GLY A 88 6.43 -14.09 -4.07
C GLY A 88 7.22 -13.02 -4.81
N PRO A 89 7.71 -13.31 -6.02
CA PRO A 89 8.43 -12.33 -6.83
C PRO A 89 7.53 -11.12 -7.14
N PRO A 90 7.99 -9.87 -6.89
CA PRO A 90 7.23 -8.67 -7.21
C PRO A 90 6.76 -8.66 -8.68
N GLY A 91 5.52 -8.24 -8.90
CA GLY A 91 4.94 -8.17 -10.25
C GLY A 91 4.58 -9.51 -10.90
N SER A 92 4.84 -10.65 -10.26
CA SER A 92 4.41 -11.96 -10.75
C SER A 92 2.88 -12.09 -10.81
N LYS A 93 2.38 -12.95 -11.71
CA LYS A 93 0.94 -13.17 -11.94
C LYS A 93 0.20 -13.53 -10.64
N THR A 94 0.77 -14.41 -9.82
CA THR A 94 0.18 -14.87 -8.57
C THR A 94 0.17 -13.80 -7.48
N VAL A 95 1.17 -12.91 -7.44
CA VAL A 95 1.20 -11.74 -6.53
C VAL A 95 0.15 -10.71 -6.97
N LYS A 96 0.08 -10.39 -8.27
CA LYS A 96 -0.95 -9.48 -8.81
C LYS A 96 -2.37 -9.96 -8.54
N GLN A 97 -2.63 -11.26 -8.72
CA GLN A 97 -3.92 -11.88 -8.40
C GLN A 97 -4.24 -11.81 -6.90
N ALA A 98 -3.26 -12.09 -6.04
CA ALA A 98 -3.46 -11.96 -4.59
C ALA A 98 -3.78 -10.52 -4.18
N ALA A 99 -3.07 -9.53 -4.74
CA ALA A 99 -3.36 -8.12 -4.51
C ALA A 99 -4.79 -7.73 -4.93
N GLN A 100 -5.28 -8.26 -6.06
CA GLN A 100 -6.67 -8.03 -6.51
C GLN A 100 -7.70 -8.66 -5.58
N GLN A 101 -7.42 -9.82 -5.01
CA GLN A 101 -8.33 -10.51 -4.08
C GLN A 101 -8.29 -9.90 -2.67
N LEU A 102 -7.13 -9.46 -2.19
CA LEU A 102 -6.95 -8.91 -0.84
C LEU A 102 -7.53 -7.50 -0.70
N LEU A 103 -7.37 -6.65 -1.72
CA LEU A 103 -7.80 -5.25 -1.65
C LEU A 103 -9.27 -5.07 -1.21
N PRO A 104 -10.28 -5.74 -1.81
CA PRO A 104 -11.67 -5.60 -1.37
C PRO A 104 -11.91 -6.20 0.03
N LEU A 105 -11.13 -7.21 0.44
CA LEU A 105 -11.22 -7.78 1.78
C LEU A 105 -10.71 -6.79 2.86
N CYS A 106 -9.62 -6.08 2.55
CA CYS A 106 -9.08 -5.01 3.41
C CYS A 106 -10.08 -3.86 3.58
N VAL A 107 -10.81 -3.50 2.52
CA VAL A 107 -11.88 -2.48 2.59
C VAL A 107 -12.95 -2.89 3.58
N LYS A 108 -13.43 -4.13 3.52
CA LYS A 108 -14.42 -4.66 4.47
C LYS A 108 -13.87 -4.68 5.89
N ALA A 109 -12.63 -5.13 6.07
CA ALA A 109 -12.00 -5.20 7.39
C ALA A 109 -11.87 -3.83 8.07
N MET A 110 -11.56 -2.77 7.32
CA MET A 110 -11.49 -1.39 7.84
C MET A 110 -12.84 -0.84 8.32
N GLN A 111 -13.96 -1.46 7.94
CA GLN A 111 -15.31 -1.04 8.32
C GLN A 111 -15.85 -1.78 9.56
N GLU A 112 -15.06 -2.67 10.16
CA GLU A 112 -15.49 -3.49 11.30
C GLU A 112 -15.33 -2.79 12.66
N ASN A 113 -15.19 -1.45 12.67
CA ASN A 113 -15.07 -0.62 13.88
C ASN A 113 -13.98 -1.10 14.87
N ASN A 114 -12.85 -1.57 14.33
CA ASN A 114 -11.73 -2.09 15.11
C ASN A 114 -10.44 -1.40 14.68
N ALA A 115 -9.88 -0.56 15.56
CA ALA A 115 -8.71 0.26 15.25
C ALA A 115 -7.47 -0.57 14.84
N ASP A 116 -7.20 -1.68 15.54
CA ASP A 116 -6.05 -2.53 15.27
C ASP A 116 -6.19 -3.24 13.91
N LEU A 117 -7.37 -3.82 13.66
CA LEU A 117 -7.68 -4.45 12.37
C LEU A 117 -7.65 -3.43 11.22
N THR A 118 -8.17 -2.22 11.46
CA THR A 118 -8.18 -1.14 10.47
C THR A 118 -6.77 -0.71 10.08
N GLY A 119 -5.88 -0.52 11.06
CA GLY A 119 -4.49 -0.15 10.81
C GLY A 119 -3.72 -1.22 10.03
N GLU A 120 -3.89 -2.49 10.42
CA GLU A 120 -3.25 -3.61 9.72
C GLU A 120 -3.80 -3.79 8.30
N SER A 121 -5.12 -3.72 8.12
CA SER A 121 -5.78 -3.82 6.82
C SER A 121 -5.37 -2.70 5.88
N ALA A 122 -5.18 -1.47 6.37
CA ALA A 122 -4.66 -0.37 5.58
C ALA A 122 -3.22 -0.65 5.09
N GLY A 123 -2.39 -1.27 5.92
CA GLY A 123 -1.05 -1.71 5.53
C GLY A 123 -1.07 -2.73 4.39
N VAL A 124 -1.95 -3.73 4.46
CA VAL A 124 -2.13 -4.75 3.40
C VAL A 124 -2.72 -4.12 2.13
N PHE A 125 -3.66 -3.19 2.27
CA PHE A 125 -4.23 -2.44 1.14
C PHE A 125 -3.14 -1.69 0.39
N ILE A 126 -2.28 -0.96 1.11
CA ILE A 126 -1.15 -0.22 0.53
C ILE A 126 -0.17 -1.20 -0.14
N TRP A 127 0.11 -2.35 0.48
CA TRP A 127 0.90 -3.39 -0.17
C TRP A 127 0.28 -3.79 -1.53
N CYS A 128 -1.03 -3.97 -1.63
CA CYS A 128 -1.69 -4.27 -2.91
C CYS A 128 -1.41 -3.21 -3.98
N LEU A 129 -1.44 -1.91 -3.61
CA LEU A 129 -1.10 -0.80 -4.51
C LEU A 129 0.35 -0.83 -5.01
N THR A 130 1.29 -1.38 -4.23
CA THR A 130 2.69 -1.54 -4.66
C THR A 130 2.88 -2.68 -5.65
N GLN A 131 1.96 -3.64 -5.70
CA GLN A 131 2.14 -4.88 -6.48
C GLN A 131 1.44 -4.87 -7.83
N ASN A 132 0.36 -4.09 -8.00
CA ASN A 132 -0.48 -4.18 -9.19
C ASN A 132 -1.12 -2.83 -9.56
N ALA A 133 -0.93 -2.37 -10.79
CA ALA A 133 -1.59 -1.17 -11.31
C ALA A 133 -3.13 -1.30 -11.30
N GLU A 134 -3.66 -2.51 -11.49
CA GLU A 134 -5.11 -2.77 -11.43
C GLU A 134 -5.68 -2.56 -10.01
N SER A 135 -4.85 -2.60 -8.96
CA SER A 135 -5.29 -2.31 -7.59
C SER A 135 -5.73 -0.84 -7.43
N TYR A 136 -5.14 0.08 -8.19
CA TYR A 136 -5.57 1.49 -8.23
C TYR A 136 -6.96 1.63 -8.86
N LYS A 137 -7.20 0.96 -9.99
CA LYS A 137 -8.54 0.93 -10.63
C LYS A 137 -9.60 0.29 -9.72
N LEU A 138 -9.22 -0.76 -8.99
CA LEU A 138 -10.12 -1.39 -8.04
C LEU A 138 -10.43 -0.47 -6.85
N TRP A 139 -9.44 0.26 -6.34
CA TRP A 139 -9.66 1.28 -5.33
C TRP A 139 -10.64 2.35 -5.81
N GLU A 140 -10.47 2.86 -7.03
CA GLU A 140 -11.40 3.82 -7.62
C GLU A 140 -12.84 3.30 -7.70
N ARG A 141 -13.01 2.01 -8.00
CA ARG A 141 -14.34 1.38 -8.06
C ARG A 141 -14.98 1.26 -6.67
N LEU A 142 -14.19 0.89 -5.66
CA LEU A 142 -14.68 0.66 -4.31
C LEU A 142 -14.89 1.97 -3.54
N HIS A 143 -14.19 3.04 -3.89
CA HIS A 143 -14.19 4.30 -3.14
C HIS A 143 -15.58 4.91 -2.85
N PRO A 144 -16.53 5.02 -3.82
CA PRO A 144 -17.79 5.73 -3.59
C PRO A 144 -18.64 5.16 -2.43
N GLU A 145 -18.59 3.85 -2.24
CA GLU A 145 -19.31 3.15 -1.16
C GLU A 145 -18.48 3.01 0.12
N ASN A 146 -17.18 3.29 0.06
CA ASN A 146 -16.22 2.97 1.11
C ASN A 146 -15.26 4.16 1.37
N VAL A 147 -15.82 5.36 1.45
CA VAL A 147 -15.04 6.61 1.60
C VAL A 147 -14.22 6.59 2.89
N GLU A 148 -14.77 6.12 4.00
CA GLU A 148 -14.06 6.02 5.29
C GLU A 148 -12.82 5.12 5.21
N ALA A 149 -12.94 3.95 4.58
CA ALA A 149 -11.80 3.07 4.33
C ALA A 149 -10.73 3.78 3.47
N SER A 150 -11.16 4.59 2.49
CA SER A 150 -10.23 5.40 1.70
C SER A 150 -9.56 6.50 2.53
N VAL A 151 -10.27 7.13 3.47
CA VAL A 151 -9.68 8.11 4.41
C VAL A 151 -8.57 7.47 5.23
N VAL A 152 -8.78 6.25 5.75
CA VAL A 152 -7.76 5.50 6.49
C VAL A 152 -6.52 5.22 5.62
N VAL A 153 -6.71 4.75 4.38
CA VAL A 153 -5.60 4.47 3.46
C VAL A 153 -4.84 5.76 3.13
N LEU A 154 -5.55 6.83 2.79
CA LEU A 154 -4.96 8.12 2.42
C LEU A 154 -4.19 8.74 3.59
N SER A 155 -4.77 8.73 4.80
CA SER A 155 -4.10 9.25 6.00
C SER A 155 -2.85 8.44 6.35
N THR A 156 -2.90 7.11 6.15
CA THR A 156 -1.75 6.22 6.33
C THR A 156 -0.65 6.54 5.34
N ILE A 157 -0.97 6.77 4.07
CA ILE A 157 0.00 7.18 3.03
C ILE A 157 0.63 8.53 3.38
N VAL A 158 -0.15 9.51 3.84
CA VAL A 158 0.36 10.83 4.26
C VAL A 158 1.31 10.69 5.45
N THR A 159 0.95 9.88 6.43
CA THR A 159 1.72 9.69 7.66
C THR A 159 3.04 8.96 7.38
N LYS A 160 3.01 7.90 6.56
CA LYS A 160 4.17 7.05 6.25
C LYS A 160 4.79 7.36 4.89
N TRP A 161 4.70 8.61 4.45
CA TRP A 161 5.06 9.00 3.08
C TRP A 161 6.52 8.72 2.71
N SER A 162 7.47 9.00 3.62
CA SER A 162 8.90 8.72 3.40
C SER A 162 9.17 7.23 3.16
N GLU A 163 8.44 6.35 3.85
CA GLU A 163 8.59 4.89 3.74
C GLU A 163 7.88 4.30 2.51
N LEU A 164 6.80 4.93 2.05
CA LEU A 164 5.91 4.39 1.02
C LEU A 164 6.09 5.00 -0.35
N SER A 165 6.50 6.27 -0.44
CA SER A 165 6.51 7.03 -1.70
C SER A 165 7.31 6.36 -2.82
N HIS A 166 8.47 5.80 -2.51
CA HIS A 166 9.32 5.11 -3.50
C HIS A 166 8.78 3.73 -3.93
N LYS A 167 7.82 3.16 -3.19
CA LYS A 167 7.21 1.85 -3.50
C LYS A 167 5.91 1.99 -4.30
N LEU A 168 5.27 3.17 -4.23
CA LEU A 168 4.01 3.45 -4.91
C LEU A 168 4.29 3.99 -6.32
N SER A 169 3.43 3.60 -7.26
CA SER A 169 3.46 4.18 -8.61
C SER A 169 2.99 5.62 -8.54
N ALA A 170 3.90 6.58 -8.69
CA ALA A 170 3.60 8.01 -8.65
C ALA A 170 2.54 8.40 -9.70
N GLU A 171 2.64 7.85 -10.91
CA GLU A 171 1.70 8.12 -12.00
C GLU A 171 0.32 7.54 -11.71
N SER A 172 0.23 6.26 -11.34
CA SER A 172 -1.05 5.61 -11.04
C SER A 172 -1.72 6.24 -9.82
N LEU A 173 -0.95 6.55 -8.77
CA LEU A 173 -1.45 7.24 -7.59
C LEU A 173 -1.98 8.64 -7.94
N LYS A 174 -1.26 9.42 -8.76
CA LYS A 174 -1.72 10.75 -9.19
C LYS A 174 -3.03 10.69 -9.97
N VAL A 175 -3.16 9.75 -10.91
CA VAL A 175 -4.40 9.55 -11.69
C VAL A 175 -5.55 9.16 -10.76
N THR A 176 -5.34 8.16 -9.90
CA THR A 176 -6.37 7.70 -8.97
C THR A 176 -6.82 8.79 -8.03
N LEU A 177 -5.91 9.54 -7.40
CA LEU A 177 -6.29 10.62 -6.49
C LEU A 177 -7.11 11.71 -7.19
N LYS A 178 -6.82 12.04 -8.45
CA LYS A 178 -7.67 12.97 -9.23
C LYS A 178 -9.07 12.39 -9.42
N ASN A 179 -9.18 11.12 -9.81
CA ASN A 179 -10.47 10.46 -10.00
C ASN A 179 -11.28 10.34 -8.69
N LEU A 180 -10.61 10.04 -7.56
CA LEU A 180 -11.25 10.02 -6.24
C LEU A 180 -11.79 11.40 -5.88
N ARG A 181 -11.03 12.46 -6.14
CA ARG A 181 -11.47 13.85 -5.88
C ARG A 181 -12.69 14.24 -6.70
N THR A 182 -12.73 13.93 -7.99
CA THR A 182 -13.93 14.15 -8.82
C THR A 182 -15.15 13.39 -8.28
N LYS A 183 -14.95 12.15 -7.81
CA LYS A 183 -16.02 11.37 -7.17
C LYS A 183 -16.47 11.97 -5.83
N ASN A 184 -15.53 12.50 -5.04
CA ASN A 184 -15.80 13.18 -3.78
C ASN A 184 -16.60 14.46 -4.01
N GLU A 185 -16.26 15.27 -5.02
CA GLU A 185 -16.99 16.48 -5.40
C GLU A 185 -18.46 16.14 -5.74
N ALA A 186 -18.68 15.17 -6.64
CA ALA A 186 -20.03 14.73 -6.99
C ALA A 186 -20.80 14.16 -5.79
N ALA A 187 -20.14 13.39 -4.93
CA ALA A 187 -20.76 12.81 -3.73
C ALA A 187 -21.08 13.86 -2.66
N LEU A 188 -20.31 14.95 -2.59
CA LEU A 188 -20.51 16.03 -1.62
C LEU A 188 -21.78 16.83 -1.93
N GLU A 189 -22.02 17.13 -3.21
CA GLU A 189 -23.24 17.80 -3.67
C GLU A 189 -24.51 16.98 -3.37
N ALA A 190 -24.41 15.65 -3.41
CA ALA A 190 -25.51 14.74 -3.14
C ALA A 190 -25.67 14.38 -1.65
N ALA A 191 -24.67 14.65 -0.81
CA ALA A 191 -24.67 14.19 0.58
C ALA A 191 -25.47 15.12 1.49
N THR A 192 -26.46 14.57 2.19
CA THR A 192 -27.23 15.27 3.23
C THR A 192 -26.75 14.93 4.65
N ASP A 193 -26.10 13.78 4.82
CA ASP A 193 -25.58 13.33 6.10
C ASP A 193 -24.23 13.99 6.47
N SER A 194 -24.18 14.61 7.64
CA SER A 194 -23.00 15.34 8.12
C SER A 194 -21.77 14.47 8.31
N GLY A 195 -21.94 13.19 8.72
CA GLY A 195 -20.85 12.24 8.89
C GLY A 195 -20.22 11.86 7.55
N LYS A 196 -21.05 11.51 6.57
CA LYS A 196 -20.64 11.23 5.19
C LYS A 196 -19.93 12.43 4.55
N GLN A 197 -20.45 13.64 4.75
CA GLN A 197 -19.79 14.87 4.28
C GLN A 197 -18.40 15.05 4.93
N ALA A 198 -18.26 14.77 6.23
CA ALA A 198 -16.97 14.87 6.93
C ALA A 198 -15.94 13.88 6.36
N SER A 199 -16.33 12.63 6.13
CA SER A 199 -15.46 11.60 5.53
C SER A 199 -15.05 11.98 4.09
N ILE A 200 -15.96 12.50 3.27
CA ILE A 200 -15.66 12.99 1.92
C ILE A 200 -14.65 14.14 1.97
N LYS A 201 -14.87 15.14 2.85
CA LYS A 201 -13.94 16.27 3.03
C LYS A 201 -12.56 15.82 3.50
N ALA A 202 -12.50 14.84 4.41
CA ALA A 202 -11.24 14.26 4.86
C ALA A 202 -10.49 13.54 3.74
N ALA A 203 -11.20 12.76 2.90
CA ALA A 203 -10.61 12.08 1.76
C ALA A 203 -10.05 13.08 0.74
N ASP A 204 -10.77 14.15 0.44
CA ASP A 204 -10.29 15.22 -0.46
C ASP A 204 -9.07 15.94 0.12
N LYS A 205 -9.08 16.27 1.42
CA LYS A 205 -7.94 16.88 2.12
C LYS A 205 -6.67 16.03 1.98
N TYR A 206 -6.72 14.74 2.32
CA TYR A 206 -5.54 13.88 2.22
C TYR A 206 -5.12 13.66 0.77
N SER A 207 -6.07 13.58 -0.17
CA SER A 207 -5.76 13.47 -1.61
C SER A 207 -5.00 14.70 -2.12
N LYS A 208 -5.40 15.91 -1.71
CA LYS A 208 -4.69 17.17 -2.03
C LYS A 208 -3.26 17.17 -1.49
N GLU A 209 -3.07 16.76 -0.25
CA GLU A 209 -1.76 16.68 0.38
C GLU A 209 -0.82 15.74 -0.39
N ILE A 210 -1.28 14.53 -0.73
CA ILE A 210 -0.48 13.56 -1.48
C ILE A 210 -0.16 14.08 -2.89
N LEU A 211 -1.14 14.67 -3.59
CA LEU A 211 -0.92 15.29 -4.90
C LEU A 211 0.12 16.42 -4.84
N GLY A 212 0.09 17.23 -3.77
CA GLY A 212 1.09 18.26 -3.51
C GLY A 212 2.50 17.68 -3.36
N ARG A 213 2.64 16.59 -2.60
CA ARG A 213 3.92 15.88 -2.44
C ARG A 213 4.44 15.27 -3.74
N LEU A 214 3.56 14.63 -4.52
CA LEU A 214 3.89 14.08 -5.83
C LEU A 214 4.35 15.17 -6.83
N SER A 215 3.83 16.38 -6.70
CA SER A 215 4.17 17.50 -7.60
C SER A 215 5.52 18.13 -7.24
N ARG A 216 5.90 18.13 -5.95
CA ARG A 216 7.19 18.67 -5.47
C ARG A 216 8.38 17.79 -5.86
N GLY A 217 8.20 16.47 -5.98
CA GLY A 217 9.27 15.54 -6.38
C GLY A 217 9.87 15.81 -7.77
N GLY A 218 9.10 16.40 -8.70
CA GLY A 218 9.59 16.78 -10.04
C GLY A 218 10.07 18.23 -10.16
N ALA A 219 9.83 19.08 -9.16
CA ALA A 219 10.10 20.52 -9.25
C ALA A 219 11.56 20.89 -8.88
N CYS A 220 12.23 20.09 -8.05
CA CYS A 220 13.63 20.34 -7.67
C CYS A 220 14.60 20.23 -8.87
N LEU A 221 14.36 19.27 -9.78
CA LEU A 221 15.15 19.10 -11.01
C LEU A 221 14.91 20.22 -12.03
N LYS A 222 13.67 20.69 -12.18
CA LYS A 222 13.34 21.77 -13.13
C LYS A 222 13.81 23.14 -12.66
N GLY A 223 13.79 23.40 -11.35
CA GLY A 223 14.31 24.64 -10.77
C GLY A 223 15.84 24.77 -10.91
N SER A 224 16.58 23.67 -10.71
CA SER A 224 18.03 23.65 -10.89
C SER A 224 18.44 23.95 -12.35
N LEU A 225 17.74 23.37 -13.33
CA LEU A 225 18.04 23.58 -14.75
C LEU A 225 17.80 25.02 -15.21
N LEU A 226 16.78 25.69 -14.66
CA LEU A 226 16.46 27.10 -14.91
C LEU A 226 17.52 28.06 -14.32
N VAL A 227 18.03 27.75 -13.13
CA VAL A 227 19.10 28.54 -12.50
C VAL A 227 20.41 28.40 -13.27
N ILE A 228 20.73 27.20 -13.74
CA ILE A 228 21.93 26.96 -14.57
C ILE A 228 21.83 27.72 -15.91
N THR A 229 20.68 27.69 -16.58
CA THR A 229 20.50 28.42 -17.85
C THR A 229 20.54 29.94 -17.68
N LEU A 230 19.95 30.49 -16.61
CA LEU A 230 20.03 31.92 -16.29
C LEU A 230 21.45 32.35 -15.92
N ALA A 231 22.21 31.53 -15.19
CA ALA A 231 23.60 31.82 -14.84
C ALA A 231 24.52 31.83 -16.08
N VAL A 232 24.33 30.91 -17.02
CA VAL A 232 25.06 30.87 -18.30
C VAL A 232 24.75 32.11 -19.15
N ALA A 233 23.48 32.50 -19.24
CA ALA A 233 23.08 33.70 -20.00
C ALA A 233 23.66 34.99 -19.39
N ALA A 234 23.66 35.12 -18.05
CA ALA A 234 24.25 36.26 -17.37
C ALA A 234 25.78 36.32 -17.53
N GLY A 235 26.46 35.16 -17.47
CA GLY A 235 27.90 35.07 -17.69
C GLY A 235 28.33 35.49 -19.11
N PHE A 236 27.53 35.14 -20.12
CA PHE A 236 27.81 35.49 -21.52
C PHE A 236 27.62 36.99 -21.82
N VAL A 237 26.67 37.63 -21.13
CA VAL A 237 26.39 39.08 -21.28
C VAL A 237 27.44 39.93 -20.56
N LEU A 238 27.98 39.46 -19.44
CA LEU A 238 28.95 40.22 -18.63
C LEU A 238 30.39 40.10 -19.13
N SER A 239 30.72 39.04 -19.88
CA SER A 239 32.06 38.79 -20.42
C SER A 239 32.00 38.12 -21.81
N PRO A 240 31.94 38.88 -22.91
CA PRO A 240 31.84 38.33 -24.27
C PRO A 240 33.11 37.60 -24.76
N ASN A 241 34.16 37.52 -23.94
CA ASN A 241 35.45 36.93 -24.26
C ASN A 241 35.83 35.78 -23.31
N LEU A 242 34.84 35.03 -22.84
CA LEU A 242 35.07 33.82 -22.06
C LEU A 242 35.58 32.72 -23.02
N GLU A 243 36.87 32.43 -23.00
CA GLU A 243 37.42 31.23 -23.65
C GLU A 243 36.65 30.02 -23.11
N ILE A 244 35.95 29.32 -24.01
CA ILE A 244 35.13 28.14 -23.69
C ILE A 244 36.06 27.10 -23.08
N PRO A 245 36.00 26.82 -21.76
CA PRO A 245 36.91 25.86 -21.16
C PRO A 245 36.54 24.47 -21.68
N SER A 246 37.55 23.63 -21.88
CA SER A 246 37.46 22.18 -22.15
C SER A 246 36.59 21.37 -21.16
N ASP A 247 35.99 22.02 -20.17
CA ASP A 247 35.06 21.44 -19.21
C ASP A 247 33.61 21.39 -19.72
N TRP A 248 33.30 21.91 -20.92
CA TRP A 248 31.98 21.76 -21.53
C TRP A 248 31.61 20.30 -21.81
N ASP A 249 32.57 19.49 -22.26
CA ASP A 249 32.38 18.05 -22.47
C ASP A 249 32.13 17.31 -21.15
N LYS A 250 32.76 17.75 -20.05
CA LYS A 250 32.50 17.20 -18.71
C LYS A 250 31.12 17.58 -18.18
N LEU A 251 30.69 18.81 -18.43
CA LEU A 251 29.34 19.27 -18.08
C LEU A 251 28.27 18.53 -18.90
N GLN A 252 28.48 18.34 -20.21
CA GLN A 252 27.59 17.53 -21.03
C GLN A 252 27.54 16.07 -20.58
N ALA A 253 28.68 15.47 -20.25
CA ALA A 253 28.73 14.11 -19.71
C ALA A 253 28.01 13.99 -18.37
N MET A 254 28.17 14.99 -17.48
CA MET A 254 27.53 15.02 -16.17
C MET A 254 26.02 15.22 -16.28
N VAL A 255 25.55 16.08 -17.19
CA VAL A 255 24.13 16.27 -17.50
C VAL A 255 23.52 15.04 -18.16
N ALA A 256 24.22 14.42 -19.11
CA ALA A 256 23.77 13.18 -19.76
C ALA A 256 23.65 12.01 -18.76
N SER A 257 24.56 11.93 -17.78
CA SER A 257 24.48 10.92 -16.70
C SER A 257 23.33 11.15 -15.70
N HIS A 258 22.84 12.39 -15.61
CA HIS A 258 21.73 12.76 -14.73
C HIS A 258 20.35 12.65 -15.41
N LEU A 259 20.30 12.55 -16.74
CA LEU A 259 19.07 12.43 -17.53
C LEU A 259 18.70 10.97 -17.87
N SER A 260 19.51 9.99 -17.47
CA SER A 260 19.36 8.57 -17.81
C SER A 260 18.71 7.68 -16.73
N PHE A 261 17.92 8.25 -15.81
CA PHE A 261 17.09 7.50 -14.84
C PHE A 261 15.61 7.91 -14.91
#